data_AF-A0A1Q4E7Z7-F1
#
_entry.id   AF-A0A1Q4E7Z7-F1
#
_cell.length_a   1.000
_cell.length_b   1.000
_cell.length_c   1.000
_cell.angle_alpha   90.00
_cell.angle_beta   90.00
_cell.angle_gamma   90.00
#
_symmetry.space_group_name_H-M   'P 1'
#
loop_
_entity.id
_entity.type
_entity.pdbx_description
1 polymer ?
#
loop_
_entity_poly.entity_id
_entity_poly.type
_entity_poly.pdbx_seq_one_letter_code
_entity_poly.pdbx_strand_id
1 'polypeptide(L)'
;MTEQRKYPLTELSDAVAPIRERHRDLIDAAVAWQAGRERRTDPDHFALICAAAEDRFRYATVTPTRWTREGVHGTVRCGIPNWCSMRHTLWPETLCEDMWEWLDFLHATGRMDPGSDPVAELRKPLACYGWLDQDGRRMPSGAERQIECECFLPYRETVELLGEIVRGCEWSGEDPLDVLRRAAGRDPAPRRRPSGDDGADLFGELDGYGSVGLIDPDPGAYE
;
A
#
# COMPACT_ATOMS: atom_id res chain seq x y z
N MET A 1 -32.01 -10.94 38.09
CA MET A 1 -30.70 -10.25 38.09
C MET A 1 -29.73 -11.17 37.36
N THR A 2 -29.47 -10.90 36.09
CA THR A 2 -28.65 -11.76 35.23
C THR A 2 -27.19 -11.49 35.55
N GLU A 3 -26.49 -12.50 36.04
CA GLU A 3 -25.08 -12.45 36.37
C GLU A 3 -24.29 -12.12 35.09
N GLN A 4 -23.69 -10.93 35.04
CA GLN A 4 -22.79 -10.53 33.96
C GLN A 4 -21.56 -11.45 34.04
N ARG A 5 -21.55 -12.50 33.23
CA ARG A 5 -20.41 -13.39 33.09
C ARG A 5 -19.24 -12.57 32.54
N LYS A 6 -18.31 -12.18 33.42
CA LYS A 6 -17.03 -11.58 33.02
C LYS A 6 -16.23 -12.68 32.33
N TYR A 7 -16.18 -12.64 31.00
CA TYR A 7 -15.24 -13.47 30.25
C TYR A 7 -13.83 -12.92 30.53
N PRO A 8 -12.93 -13.72 31.10
CA PRO A 8 -11.54 -13.28 31.25
C PRO A 8 -10.95 -12.99 29.87
N LEU A 9 -10.08 -11.99 29.77
CA LEU A 9 -9.33 -11.72 28.55
C LEU A 9 -8.44 -12.93 28.23
N THR A 10 -8.38 -13.30 26.96
CA THR A 10 -7.46 -14.32 26.44
C THR A 10 -6.17 -13.63 26.03
N GLU A 11 -5.03 -14.17 26.46
CA GLU A 11 -3.72 -13.68 26.01
C GLU A 11 -3.60 -13.81 24.49
N LEU A 12 -2.94 -12.84 23.84
CA LEU A 12 -2.86 -12.81 22.38
C LEU A 12 -2.17 -14.07 21.84
N SER A 13 -1.10 -14.50 22.50
CA SER A 13 -0.31 -15.70 22.17
C SER A 13 -1.18 -16.96 22.13
N ASP A 14 -2.06 -17.14 23.11
CA ASP A 14 -3.01 -18.25 23.15
C ASP A 14 -4.06 -18.15 22.03
N ALA A 15 -4.57 -16.95 21.78
CA ALA A 15 -5.57 -16.71 20.74
C ALA A 15 -5.04 -16.97 19.33
N VAL A 16 -3.78 -16.62 19.05
CA VAL A 16 -3.15 -16.78 17.74
C VAL A 16 -2.37 -18.08 17.58
N ALA A 17 -2.21 -18.90 18.62
CA ALA A 17 -1.44 -20.15 18.56
C ALA A 17 -1.79 -21.07 17.37
N PRO A 18 -3.08 -21.29 17.01
CA PRO A 18 -3.41 -22.09 15.82
C PRO A 18 -2.97 -21.46 14.50
N ILE A 19 -2.90 -20.12 14.45
CA ILE A 19 -2.46 -19.36 13.28
C ILE A 19 -0.93 -19.38 13.20
N ARG A 20 -0.25 -19.22 14.34
CA ARG A 20 1.20 -19.34 14.47
C ARG A 20 1.68 -20.71 14.03
N GLU A 21 0.96 -21.78 14.37
CA GLU A 21 1.27 -23.12 13.90
C GLU A 21 1.11 -23.25 12.38
N ARG A 22 -0.01 -22.76 11.83
CA ARG A 22 -0.32 -22.87 10.40
C ARG A 22 0.66 -22.10 9.52
N HIS A 23 1.10 -20.92 9.96
CA HIS A 23 1.99 -20.03 9.22
C HIS A 23 3.41 -20.00 9.79
N ARG A 24 3.80 -21.04 10.55
CA ARG A 24 5.08 -21.10 11.26
C ARG A 24 6.25 -20.72 10.36
N ASP A 25 6.38 -21.37 9.20
CA ASP A 25 7.51 -21.14 8.29
C ASP A 25 7.58 -19.70 7.78
N LEU A 26 6.42 -19.07 7.52
CA LEU A 26 6.35 -17.70 7.04
C LEU A 26 6.68 -16.69 8.15
N ILE A 27 6.17 -16.93 9.36
CA ILE A 27 6.41 -16.09 10.54
C ILE A 27 7.87 -16.22 10.97
N ASP A 28 8.42 -17.42 11.03
CA ASP A 28 9.82 -17.66 11.37
C ASP A 28 10.75 -17.01 10.34
N ALA A 29 10.39 -17.04 9.05
CA ALA A 29 11.12 -16.32 8.01
C ALA A 29 11.07 -14.79 8.21
N ALA A 30 9.92 -14.23 8.62
CA ALA A 30 9.79 -12.81 8.92
C ALA A 30 10.65 -12.40 10.13
N VAL A 31 10.63 -13.22 11.19
CA VAL A 31 11.45 -13.01 12.40
C VAL A 31 12.94 -13.09 12.08
N ALA A 32 13.35 -14.08 11.28
CA ALA A 32 14.73 -14.22 10.83
C ALA A 32 15.17 -13.05 9.94
N TRP A 33 14.29 -12.56 9.07
CA TRP A 33 14.54 -11.37 8.24
C TRP A 33 14.75 -10.10 9.08
N GLN A 34 14.19 -10.03 10.29
CA GLN A 34 14.42 -8.93 11.23
C GLN A 34 15.75 -9.04 12.01
N ALA A 35 16.54 -10.11 11.82
CA ALA A 35 17.83 -10.25 12.49
C ALA A 35 18.80 -9.12 12.10
N GLY A 36 19.21 -8.32 13.09
CA GLY A 36 20.11 -7.19 12.89
C GLY A 36 19.43 -5.87 12.49
N ARG A 37 18.10 -5.85 12.36
CA ARG A 37 17.31 -4.62 12.22
C ARG A 37 17.06 -3.98 13.60
N GLU A 38 16.85 -2.67 13.60
CA GLU A 38 16.58 -1.88 14.81
C GLU A 38 15.26 -2.29 15.48
N ARG A 39 14.25 -2.65 14.69
CA ARG A 39 12.94 -3.07 15.16
C ARG A 39 12.79 -4.59 15.08
N ARG A 40 12.18 -5.16 16.12
CA ARG A 40 11.73 -6.55 16.16
C ARG A 40 10.25 -6.57 16.48
N THR A 41 9.48 -7.22 15.64
CA THR A 41 8.05 -7.43 15.82
C THR A 41 7.85 -8.75 16.55
N ASP A 42 6.89 -8.79 17.47
CA ASP A 42 6.50 -10.03 18.13
C ASP A 42 5.93 -11.02 17.10
N PRO A 43 6.38 -12.28 17.05
CA PRO A 43 5.82 -13.30 16.16
C PRO A 43 4.28 -13.43 16.27
N ASP A 44 3.70 -13.16 17.42
CA ASP A 44 2.25 -13.22 17.64
C ASP A 44 1.51 -12.05 16.95
N HIS A 45 2.19 -10.92 16.72
CA HIS A 45 1.65 -9.82 15.92
C HIS A 45 1.60 -10.21 14.43
N PHE A 46 2.64 -10.87 13.92
CA PHE A 46 2.62 -11.44 12.57
C PHE A 46 1.54 -12.52 12.41
N ALA A 47 1.36 -13.38 13.42
CA ALA A 47 0.28 -14.34 13.44
C ALA A 47 -1.09 -13.65 13.42
N LEU A 48 -1.29 -12.56 14.17
CA LEU A 48 -2.52 -11.77 14.15
C LEU A 48 -2.81 -11.16 12.77
N ILE A 49 -1.79 -10.62 12.10
CA ILE A 49 -1.92 -10.11 10.72
C ILE A 49 -2.34 -11.23 9.76
N CYS A 50 -1.71 -12.41 9.87
CA CYS A 50 -2.11 -13.58 9.08
C CYS A 50 -3.56 -13.98 9.35
N ALA A 51 -3.97 -13.99 10.63
CA ALA A 51 -5.32 -14.35 11.03
C ALA A 51 -6.37 -13.42 10.43
N ALA A 52 -6.12 -12.11 10.46
CA ALA A 52 -7.04 -11.13 9.90
C ALA A 52 -7.03 -11.12 8.37
N ALA A 53 -5.93 -11.48 7.72
CA ALA A 53 -5.89 -11.70 6.28
C ALA A 53 -6.78 -12.90 5.88
N GLU A 54 -6.76 -13.98 6.67
CA GLU A 54 -7.58 -15.16 6.40
C GLU A 54 -9.08 -14.96 6.68
N ASP A 55 -9.45 -14.08 7.63
CA ASP A 55 -10.83 -13.93 8.12
C ASP A 55 -11.78 -13.20 7.16
N ARG A 56 -11.42 -13.11 5.87
CA ARG A 56 -12.21 -12.62 4.72
C ARG A 56 -13.32 -11.62 5.10
N PHE A 57 -12.95 -10.45 5.61
CA PHE A 57 -13.93 -9.40 5.84
C PHE A 57 -14.41 -8.81 4.52
N ARG A 58 -15.68 -9.10 4.19
CA ARG A 58 -16.61 -8.59 3.14
C ARG A 58 -16.12 -8.20 1.74
N TYR A 59 -14.85 -7.84 1.49
CA TYR A 59 -14.43 -7.20 0.24
C TYR A 59 -13.05 -7.58 -0.30
N ALA A 60 -12.29 -8.51 0.31
CA ALA A 60 -11.00 -8.88 -0.26
C ALA A 60 -10.69 -10.37 -0.09
N THR A 61 -10.33 -11.02 -1.19
CA THR A 61 -9.59 -12.29 -1.19
C THR A 61 -8.13 -12.01 -0.85
N VAL A 62 -7.89 -11.42 0.32
CA VAL A 62 -6.54 -11.24 0.85
C VAL A 62 -6.08 -12.57 1.45
N THR A 63 -4.80 -12.85 1.26
CA THR A 63 -4.08 -13.92 1.95
C THR A 63 -2.93 -13.26 2.70
N PRO A 64 -2.26 -13.95 3.63
CA PRO A 64 -1.11 -13.38 4.32
C PRO A 64 -0.02 -12.83 3.38
N THR A 65 0.02 -13.28 2.11
CA THR A 65 0.98 -12.85 1.08
C THR A 65 0.39 -11.98 -0.04
N ARG A 66 -0.94 -11.81 -0.12
CA ARG A 66 -1.60 -11.01 -1.17
C ARG A 66 -2.38 -9.86 -0.57
N TRP A 67 -1.96 -8.64 -0.91
CA TRP A 67 -2.48 -7.41 -0.30
C TRP A 67 -2.88 -6.38 -1.34
N THR A 68 -4.05 -5.78 -1.15
CA THR A 68 -4.47 -4.55 -1.84
C THR A 68 -4.52 -3.42 -0.83
N ARG A 69 -4.49 -2.17 -1.31
CA ARG A 69 -4.60 -0.97 -0.46
C ARG A 69 -5.85 -1.00 0.42
N GLU A 70 -6.99 -1.33 -0.19
CA GLU A 70 -8.26 -1.50 0.53
C GLU A 70 -8.21 -2.68 1.50
N GLY A 71 -7.52 -3.76 1.13
CA GLY A 71 -7.28 -4.91 2.00
C GLY A 71 -6.51 -4.54 3.26
N VAL A 72 -5.38 -3.83 3.12
CA VAL A 72 -4.60 -3.34 4.25
C VAL A 72 -5.44 -2.43 5.15
N HIS A 73 -6.12 -1.44 4.55
CA HIS A 73 -7.01 -0.53 5.29
C HIS A 73 -8.12 -1.29 6.03
N GLY A 74 -8.79 -2.23 5.37
CA GLY A 74 -9.83 -3.06 5.95
C GLY A 74 -9.33 -3.92 7.11
N THR A 75 -8.15 -4.52 6.97
CA THR A 75 -7.50 -5.33 8.00
C THR A 75 -7.19 -4.52 9.25
N VAL A 76 -6.55 -3.34 9.13
CA VAL A 76 -6.19 -2.55 10.32
C VAL A 76 -7.39 -1.86 10.97
N ARG A 77 -8.35 -1.39 10.16
CA ARG A 77 -9.51 -0.64 10.67
C ARG A 77 -10.58 -1.53 11.26
N CYS A 78 -10.83 -2.70 10.67
CA CYS A 78 -11.96 -3.55 11.02
C CYS A 78 -11.57 -5.00 11.26
N GLY A 79 -10.72 -5.59 10.41
CA GLY A 79 -10.38 -7.02 10.47
C GLY A 79 -9.79 -7.42 11.81
N ILE A 80 -8.67 -6.81 12.20
CA ILE A 80 -7.98 -7.11 13.45
C ILE A 80 -8.83 -6.75 14.68
N PRO A 81 -9.42 -5.54 14.79
CA PRO A 81 -10.29 -5.21 15.92
C PRO A 81 -11.46 -6.18 16.11
N ASN A 82 -12.12 -6.60 15.02
CA ASN A 82 -13.21 -7.56 15.08
C ASN A 82 -12.70 -8.96 15.45
N TRP A 83 -11.60 -9.42 14.84
CA TRP A 83 -11.00 -10.72 15.12
C TRP A 83 -10.62 -10.86 16.59
N CYS A 84 -9.99 -9.83 17.16
CA CYS A 84 -9.61 -9.78 18.57
C CYS A 84 -10.83 -9.72 19.49
N SER A 85 -11.84 -8.93 19.14
CA SER A 85 -13.09 -8.83 19.91
C SER A 85 -13.83 -10.18 20.00
N MET A 86 -13.91 -10.93 18.88
CA MET A 86 -14.52 -12.25 18.84
C MET A 86 -13.76 -13.31 19.68
N ARG A 87 -12.48 -13.07 19.95
CA ARG A 87 -11.61 -13.95 20.75
C ARG A 87 -11.31 -13.41 22.14
N HIS A 88 -11.96 -12.33 22.54
CA HIS A 88 -11.76 -11.68 23.84
C HIS A 88 -10.28 -11.38 24.13
N THR A 89 -9.53 -10.92 23.13
CA THR A 89 -8.13 -10.53 23.27
C THR A 89 -7.92 -9.08 22.86
N LEU A 90 -6.81 -8.48 23.28
CA LEU A 90 -6.43 -7.13 22.89
C LEU A 90 -5.50 -7.19 21.67
N TRP A 91 -5.62 -6.22 20.77
CA TRP A 91 -4.64 -6.04 19.69
C TRP A 91 -3.53 -5.08 20.14
N PRO A 92 -2.32 -5.20 19.58
CA PRO A 92 -1.19 -4.37 19.97
C PRO A 92 -1.34 -2.92 19.49
N GLU A 93 -0.81 -1.98 20.27
CA GLU A 93 -0.79 -0.55 19.90
C GLU A 93 0.15 -0.24 18.71
N THR A 94 1.13 -1.11 18.48
CA THR A 94 2.13 -1.05 17.40
C THR A 94 1.66 -1.70 16.10
N LEU A 95 0.38 -2.05 16.00
CA LEU A 95 -0.14 -2.86 14.90
C LEU A 95 0.18 -2.30 13.51
N CYS A 96 0.13 -0.98 13.34
CA CYS A 96 0.42 -0.37 12.03
C CYS A 96 1.90 -0.46 11.69
N GLU A 97 2.79 -0.27 12.67
CA GLU A 97 4.23 -0.45 12.55
C GLU A 97 4.59 -1.91 12.25
N ASP A 98 3.92 -2.86 12.90
CA ASP A 98 4.14 -4.29 12.69
C ASP A 98 3.63 -4.75 11.32
N MET A 99 2.51 -4.20 10.86
CA MET A 99 2.02 -4.46 9.51
C MET A 99 2.91 -3.82 8.44
N TRP A 100 3.56 -2.69 8.74
CA TRP A 100 4.57 -2.12 7.86
C TRP A 100 5.76 -3.06 7.68
N GLU A 101 6.32 -3.56 8.80
CA GLU A 101 7.41 -4.53 8.76
C GLU A 101 7.02 -5.82 8.02
N TRP A 102 5.76 -6.27 8.18
CA TRP A 102 5.23 -7.43 7.45
C TRP A 102 5.24 -7.22 5.93
N LEU A 103 4.75 -6.07 5.46
CA LEU A 103 4.73 -5.74 4.03
C LEU A 103 6.15 -5.61 3.46
N ASP A 104 7.07 -5.01 4.22
CA ASP A 104 8.47 -4.85 3.84
C ASP A 104 9.18 -6.20 3.74
N PHE A 105 8.94 -7.08 4.70
CA PHE A 105 9.41 -8.46 4.67
C PHE A 105 8.96 -9.17 3.40
N LEU A 106 7.65 -9.15 3.10
CA LEU A 106 7.11 -9.84 1.93
C LEU A 106 7.69 -9.28 0.63
N HIS A 107 7.82 -7.97 0.53
CA HIS A 107 8.38 -7.31 -0.64
C HIS A 107 9.87 -7.61 -0.81
N ALA A 108 10.67 -7.37 0.23
CA ALA A 108 12.13 -7.52 0.18
C ALA A 108 12.57 -8.98 -0.06
N THR A 109 11.75 -9.95 0.34
CA THR A 109 12.05 -11.37 0.17
C THR A 109 11.33 -12.01 -1.02
N GLY A 110 10.63 -11.23 -1.86
CA GLY A 110 9.92 -11.71 -3.05
C GLY A 110 8.74 -12.64 -2.75
N ARG A 111 8.17 -12.58 -1.54
CA ARG A 111 7.04 -13.41 -1.10
C ARG A 111 5.68 -12.75 -1.32
N MET A 112 5.68 -11.46 -1.68
CA MET A 112 4.46 -10.74 -2.02
C MET A 112 3.88 -11.28 -3.33
N ASP A 113 2.60 -11.65 -3.30
CA ASP A 113 1.88 -12.17 -4.47
C ASP A 113 1.85 -11.11 -5.60
N PRO A 114 2.06 -11.49 -6.88
CA PRO A 114 2.04 -10.55 -8.01
C PRO A 114 0.71 -9.81 -8.20
N GLY A 115 -0.38 -10.32 -7.65
CA GLY A 115 -1.69 -9.68 -7.60
C GLY A 115 -1.83 -8.63 -6.49
N SER A 116 -0.76 -8.35 -5.72
CA SER A 116 -0.74 -7.30 -4.70
C SER A 116 -0.53 -5.92 -5.31
N ASP A 117 -0.99 -4.87 -4.65
CA ASP A 117 -0.60 -3.51 -5.02
C ASP A 117 0.88 -3.25 -4.71
N PRO A 118 1.54 -2.28 -5.36
CA PRO A 118 2.92 -1.91 -5.04
C PRO A 118 3.08 -1.56 -3.56
N VAL A 119 4.22 -1.94 -2.95
CA VAL A 119 4.46 -1.75 -1.51
C VAL A 119 4.29 -0.30 -1.06
N ALA A 120 4.68 0.68 -1.90
CA ALA A 120 4.48 2.10 -1.63
C ALA A 120 3.00 2.45 -1.44
N GLU A 121 2.11 1.84 -2.22
CA GLU A 121 0.66 2.04 -2.14
C GLU A 121 0.06 1.29 -0.94
N LEU A 122 0.59 0.11 -0.60
CA LEU A 122 0.18 -0.66 0.58
C LEU A 122 0.55 0.02 1.91
N ARG A 123 1.59 0.86 1.92
CA ARG A 123 2.02 1.64 3.09
C ARG A 123 1.15 2.87 3.35
N LYS A 124 0.46 3.42 2.34
CA LYS A 124 -0.39 4.62 2.48
C LYS A 124 -1.49 4.45 3.56
N PRO A 125 -2.24 3.34 3.63
CA PRO A 125 -3.19 3.11 4.71
C PRO A 125 -2.57 3.12 6.10
N LEU A 126 -1.35 2.58 6.26
CA LEU A 126 -0.65 2.53 7.53
C LEU A 126 -0.17 3.93 7.95
N ALA A 127 0.39 4.71 7.01
CA ALA A 127 0.73 6.11 7.24
C ALA A 127 -0.52 6.95 7.61
N CYS A 128 -1.64 6.76 6.91
CA CYS A 128 -2.85 7.53 7.14
C CYS A 128 -3.53 7.16 8.46
N TYR A 129 -3.76 5.85 8.70
CA TYR A 129 -4.51 5.35 9.86
C TYR A 129 -3.64 5.27 11.12
N GLY A 130 -2.42 4.75 10.98
CA GLY A 130 -1.47 4.56 12.08
C GLY A 130 -0.64 5.80 12.42
N TRP A 131 -0.76 6.88 11.64
CA TRP A 131 0.02 8.10 11.80
C TRP A 131 1.53 7.85 11.69
N LEU A 132 1.92 7.09 10.67
CA LEU A 132 3.31 6.71 10.41
C LEU A 132 3.97 7.63 9.39
N ASP A 133 5.28 7.84 9.53
CA ASP A 133 6.13 8.50 8.56
C ASP A 133 6.53 7.58 7.39
N GLN A 134 7.39 8.08 6.50
CA GLN A 134 7.86 7.35 5.31
C GLN A 134 8.73 6.13 5.63
N ASP A 135 9.20 6.00 6.87
CA ASP A 135 10.00 4.87 7.35
C ASP A 135 9.17 3.91 8.22
N GLY A 136 7.86 4.11 8.32
CA GLY A 136 6.98 3.27 9.15
C GLY A 136 7.17 3.50 10.65
N ARG A 137 7.64 4.69 11.07
CA ARG A 137 7.72 5.08 12.48
C ARG A 137 6.57 6.02 12.83
N ARG A 138 6.06 5.90 14.06
CA ARG A 138 4.98 6.77 14.54
C ARG A 138 5.46 8.22 14.56
N MET A 139 4.72 9.09 13.89
CA MET A 139 5.02 10.51 13.89
C MET A 139 4.78 11.11 15.30
N PRO A 140 5.53 12.16 15.68
CA PRO A 140 5.30 12.87 16.93
C PRO A 140 3.88 13.44 17.03
N SER A 141 3.39 13.56 18.26
CA SER A 141 2.12 14.23 18.53
C SER A 141 2.15 15.68 18.02
N GLY A 142 1.10 16.10 17.31
CA GLY A 142 0.98 17.45 16.75
C GLY A 142 1.71 17.69 15.43
N ALA A 143 2.37 16.67 14.85
CA ALA A 143 2.88 16.77 13.48
C ALA A 143 1.73 16.98 12.47
N GLU A 144 2.03 17.51 11.29
CA GLU A 144 1.05 17.63 10.20
C GLU A 144 1.03 16.36 9.35
N ARG A 145 -0.16 15.93 8.90
CA ARG A 145 -0.29 14.76 8.01
C ARG A 145 0.32 15.07 6.65
N GLN A 146 1.23 14.22 6.18
CA GLN A 146 1.94 14.42 4.91
C GLN A 146 1.27 13.78 3.69
N ILE A 147 0.19 13.00 3.88
CA ILE A 147 -0.49 12.30 2.78
C ILE A 147 -2.00 12.58 2.79
N GLU A 148 -2.57 12.71 1.60
CA GLU A 148 -4.02 12.68 1.43
C GLU A 148 -4.55 11.26 1.65
N CYS A 149 -5.78 11.17 2.16
CA CYS A 149 -6.39 9.88 2.47
C CYS A 149 -6.87 9.20 1.18
N GLU A 150 -6.10 8.23 0.69
CA GLU A 150 -6.45 7.41 -0.48
C GLU A 150 -6.82 5.96 -0.09
N CYS A 151 -7.03 5.68 1.20
CA CYS A 151 -7.15 4.33 1.75
C CYS A 151 -8.36 3.53 1.25
N PHE A 152 -9.33 4.21 0.65
CA PHE A 152 -10.57 3.64 0.11
C PHE A 152 -10.59 3.59 -1.42
N LEU A 153 -9.51 3.99 -2.08
CA LEU A 153 -9.44 4.02 -3.54
C LEU A 153 -8.79 2.72 -4.05
N PRO A 154 -9.46 1.96 -4.92
CA PRO A 154 -8.90 0.75 -5.50
C PRO A 154 -7.76 1.12 -6.45
N TYR A 155 -6.52 0.73 -6.12
CA TYR A 155 -5.34 1.20 -6.87
C TYR A 155 -5.34 0.68 -8.31
N ARG A 156 -5.45 -0.64 -8.50
CA ARG A 156 -5.31 -1.27 -9.81
C ARG A 156 -6.40 -0.82 -10.77
N GLU A 157 -7.64 -0.85 -10.32
CA GLU A 157 -8.80 -0.41 -11.06
C GLU A 157 -8.67 1.07 -11.45
N THR A 158 -8.12 1.90 -10.55
CA THR A 158 -7.83 3.31 -10.86
C THR A 158 -6.75 3.42 -11.95
N VAL A 159 -5.65 2.68 -11.85
CA VAL A 159 -4.56 2.70 -12.84
C VAL A 159 -5.02 2.18 -14.20
N GLU A 160 -5.79 1.10 -14.22
CA GLU A 160 -6.36 0.51 -15.44
C GLU A 160 -7.28 1.51 -16.15
N LEU A 161 -8.22 2.12 -15.41
CA LEU A 161 -9.11 3.15 -15.92
C LEU A 161 -8.33 4.34 -16.48
N LEU A 162 -7.33 4.84 -15.75
CA LEU A 162 -6.49 5.95 -16.22
C LEU A 162 -5.73 5.58 -17.50
N GLY A 163 -5.20 4.35 -17.59
CA GLY A 163 -4.54 3.85 -18.79
C GLY A 163 -5.47 3.75 -19.99
N GLU A 164 -6.72 3.31 -19.79
CA GLU A 164 -7.75 3.32 -20.82
C GLU A 164 -8.09 4.72 -21.31
N ILE A 165 -8.24 5.67 -20.38
CA ILE A 165 -8.50 7.08 -20.72
C ILE A 165 -7.36 7.67 -21.53
N VAL A 166 -6.10 7.49 -21.08
CA VAL A 166 -4.93 8.00 -21.80
C VAL A 166 -4.87 7.44 -23.21
N ARG A 167 -5.00 6.11 -23.37
CA ARG A 167 -5.05 5.49 -24.71
C ARG A 167 -6.16 6.09 -25.55
N GLY A 168 -7.38 6.21 -25.01
CA GLY A 168 -8.51 6.81 -25.73
C GLY A 168 -8.24 8.26 -26.20
N CYS A 169 -7.56 9.04 -25.37
CA CYS A 169 -7.16 10.42 -25.68
C CYS A 169 -6.10 10.51 -26.76
N GLU A 170 -5.14 9.58 -26.79
CA GLU A 170 -4.15 9.47 -27.89
C GLU A 170 -4.84 9.28 -29.25
N TRP A 171 -5.93 8.51 -29.29
CA TRP A 171 -6.71 8.30 -30.51
C TRP A 171 -7.60 9.50 -30.89
N SER A 172 -8.19 10.19 -29.91
CA SER A 172 -9.15 11.27 -30.14
C SER A 172 -8.52 12.67 -30.24
N GLY A 173 -7.28 12.82 -29.76
CA GLY A 173 -6.62 14.12 -29.61
C GLY A 173 -7.18 14.96 -28.45
N GLU A 174 -7.99 14.38 -27.57
CA GLU A 174 -8.48 15.05 -26.37
C GLU A 174 -7.42 15.09 -25.25
N ASP A 175 -7.51 16.05 -24.33
CA ASP A 175 -6.69 16.06 -23.12
C ASP A 175 -7.28 15.08 -22.08
N PRO A 176 -6.52 14.10 -21.58
CA PRO A 176 -6.96 13.18 -20.53
C PRO A 176 -7.55 13.89 -19.29
N LEU A 177 -6.99 15.04 -18.91
CA LEU A 177 -7.49 15.80 -17.75
C LEU A 177 -8.89 16.38 -18.00
N ASP A 178 -9.19 16.78 -19.23
CA ASP A 178 -10.51 17.30 -19.61
C ASP A 178 -11.57 16.18 -19.72
N VAL A 179 -11.16 14.97 -20.12
CA VAL A 179 -12.03 13.77 -20.05
C VAL A 179 -12.37 13.46 -18.60
N LEU A 180 -11.36 13.41 -17.71
CA LEU A 180 -11.55 13.15 -16.29
C LEU A 180 -12.42 14.21 -15.61
N ARG A 181 -12.20 15.50 -15.90
CA ARG A 181 -13.04 16.59 -15.37
C ARG A 181 -14.50 16.42 -15.77
N ARG A 182 -14.78 16.15 -17.05
CA ARG A 182 -16.15 15.91 -17.52
C ARG A 182 -16.79 14.70 -16.84
N ALA A 183 -16.06 13.59 -16.70
CA ALA A 183 -16.55 12.41 -15.98
C ALA A 183 -16.86 12.72 -14.50
N ALA A 184 -16.10 13.62 -13.88
CA ALA A 184 -16.33 14.13 -12.53
C ALA A 184 -17.39 15.25 -12.43
N GLY A 185 -18.09 15.59 -13.53
CA GLY A 185 -19.08 16.67 -13.57
C GLY A 185 -18.48 18.08 -13.46
N ARG A 186 -17.20 18.24 -13.82
CA ARG A 186 -16.47 19.52 -13.82
C ARG A 186 -16.23 20.00 -15.24
N ASP A 187 -16.18 21.32 -15.41
CA ASP A 187 -15.84 21.93 -16.69
C ASP A 187 -14.38 21.62 -17.07
N PRO A 188 -14.07 21.42 -18.36
CA PRO A 188 -12.69 21.29 -18.84
C PRO A 188 -11.89 22.57 -18.54
N ALA A 189 -10.56 22.46 -18.45
CA ALA A 189 -9.76 23.65 -18.23
C ALA A 189 -9.91 24.61 -19.42
N PRO A 190 -9.93 25.94 -19.17
CA PRO A 190 -9.82 26.89 -20.26
C PRO A 190 -8.50 26.63 -20.99
N ARG A 191 -8.58 26.24 -22.28
CA ARG A 191 -7.41 26.09 -23.13
C ARG A 191 -6.64 27.41 -23.11
N ARG A 192 -5.40 27.39 -22.61
CA ARG A 192 -4.50 28.53 -22.81
C ARG A 192 -4.35 28.68 -24.32
N ARG A 193 -4.78 29.81 -24.88
CA ARG A 193 -4.40 30.17 -26.25
C ARG A 193 -2.87 30.18 -26.27
N PRO A 194 -2.22 29.58 -27.29
CA PRO A 194 -0.82 29.89 -27.54
C PRO A 194 -0.74 31.41 -27.60
N SER A 195 0.06 32.01 -26.72
CA SER A 195 0.42 33.42 -26.83
C SER A 195 1.19 33.54 -28.14
N GLY A 196 0.47 33.92 -29.20
CA GLY A 196 1.06 34.31 -30.47
C GLY A 196 1.67 35.70 -30.31
N ASP A 197 2.77 35.76 -29.56
CA ASP A 197 3.81 36.79 -29.61
C ASP A 197 4.83 36.43 -28.52
N ASP A 198 5.92 35.82 -28.95
CA ASP A 198 7.28 35.99 -28.43
C ASP A 198 8.20 35.08 -29.25
N GLY A 199 8.30 35.42 -30.53
CA GLY A 199 9.38 34.96 -31.40
C GLY A 199 10.40 36.08 -31.54
N ALA A 200 11.35 36.18 -30.61
CA ALA A 200 12.71 36.68 -30.87
C ALA A 200 13.61 36.39 -29.66
N ASP A 201 14.75 35.77 -29.94
CA ASP A 201 16.00 35.77 -29.17
C ASP A 201 16.09 35.01 -27.85
N LEU A 202 16.24 33.67 -27.93
CA LEU A 202 17.14 32.90 -27.06
C LEU A 202 17.73 31.68 -27.80
N PHE A 203 18.30 31.87 -28.98
CA PHE A 203 19.36 30.97 -29.48
C PHE A 203 20.71 31.58 -29.10
N GLY A 204 21.08 31.45 -27.83
CA GLY A 204 22.45 31.61 -27.35
C GLY A 204 23.04 30.22 -27.11
N GLU A 205 24.01 29.86 -27.94
CA GLU A 205 25.03 28.82 -27.77
C GLU A 205 24.88 27.83 -26.59
N LEU A 206 24.51 26.59 -26.92
CA LEU A 206 24.93 25.41 -26.18
C LEU A 206 25.53 24.41 -27.18
N ASP A 207 26.70 24.76 -27.69
CA ASP A 207 27.65 23.76 -28.18
C ASP A 207 28.18 22.98 -26.97
N GLY A 208 27.83 21.69 -26.90
CA GLY A 208 28.54 20.74 -26.06
C GLY A 208 27.66 19.96 -25.07
N TYR A 209 26.79 19.08 -25.56
CA TYR A 209 26.56 17.78 -24.94
C TYR A 209 26.30 16.74 -26.03
N GLY A 210 27.05 15.65 -25.96
CA GLY A 210 27.23 14.68 -27.04
C GLY A 210 25.99 13.86 -27.37
N SER A 211 25.96 13.45 -28.64
CA SER A 211 25.12 12.36 -29.15
C SER A 211 25.31 11.09 -28.32
N VAL A 212 24.25 10.63 -27.64
CA VAL A 212 24.17 9.25 -27.15
C VAL A 212 23.38 8.46 -28.19
N GLY A 213 24.07 7.51 -28.82
CA GLY A 213 23.53 6.69 -29.89
C GLY A 213 22.42 5.76 -29.44
N LEU A 214 21.53 5.46 -30.39
CA LEU A 214 20.60 4.35 -30.37
C LEU A 214 21.36 3.05 -30.06
N ILE A 215 21.06 2.43 -28.93
CA ILE A 215 21.48 1.06 -28.63
C ILE A 215 20.41 0.13 -29.18
N ASP A 216 20.80 -0.62 -30.20
CA ASP A 216 20.10 -1.77 -30.75
C ASP A 216 20.22 -2.94 -29.75
N PRO A 217 19.13 -3.56 -29.28
CA PRO A 217 19.21 -4.69 -28.37
C PRO A 217 19.56 -5.99 -29.13
N ASP A 218 20.76 -6.49 -28.89
CA ASP A 218 21.23 -7.83 -29.28
C ASP A 218 20.36 -8.94 -28.63
N PRO A 219 19.72 -9.82 -29.40
CA PRO A 219 18.84 -10.87 -28.87
C PRO A 219 19.58 -12.13 -28.36
N GLY A 220 20.91 -12.11 -28.19
CA GLY A 220 21.70 -13.32 -27.90
C GLY A 220 22.10 -13.62 -26.44
N ALA A 221 21.73 -12.82 -25.44
CA ALA A 221 22.36 -12.91 -24.12
C ALA A 221 21.50 -13.54 -23.01
N TYR A 222 20.98 -14.75 -23.21
CA TYR A 222 20.53 -15.63 -22.11
C TYR A 222 20.74 -17.10 -22.49
N GLU A 223 21.95 -17.61 -22.23
CA GLU A 223 22.23 -19.03 -21.97
C GLU A 223 23.05 -19.16 -20.68
#